data_AF-A0A077QSF8-F1
#
_entry.id   AF-A0A077QSF8-F1
#
_cell.length_a   1.000
_cell.length_b   1.000
_cell.length_c   1.000
_cell.angle_alpha   90.00
_cell.angle_beta   90.00
_cell.angle_gamma   90.00
#
_symmetry.space_group_name_H-M   'P 1'
#
loop_
_entity.id
_entity.type
_entity.pdbx_description
1 polymer ?
#
loop_
_entity_poly.entity_id
_entity_poly.type
_entity_poly.pdbx_seq_one_letter_code
_entity_poly.pdbx_strand_id
1 'polypeptide(L)'
;MTEHDLSGLDGLLDDLDIEEKGPEDPRAAKLLALFEKAKATYTAKIDYPTCVPSPAQLLAQRKSDRTGSTTQEWTANHLYTQGHFELCLSYVTSFAVSMHINFPFDIKIVETHLKEYDSSQTALRRSKAERDLSKNWGVIKDVIDVGIRSLLTLRRIQPSLTTLTTWMPDSASGYRQAQVHLTILASGFLSFCMREVRVGAGDTRRGYSGMVVKSPVGKLVVDMEKVNIQNWTVTHGLALTAGDLALDLGLYRTAIEAHSLFLACRGQMWRVLVALSNELYCYSEVLKKQDSVNEAGLRALQVVAKTSVVSALQAIPRPRRLELAKLILIEHTVIPSNWIKDALEGKQQESGGFEDEDDLLFNGLLQPLTRGQYQGWSMVPEEVGIALIKVVFAKKSGLIVIYSKFPTYIKEYKGRLENVNAANKHGQEWNGELDVGDEDEGEGGPRSVRTL
;
A
#
# COMPACT_ATOMS: atom_id res chain seq x y z
N MET A 1 -3.01 -26.86 -3.55
CA MET A 1 -3.51 -26.96 -4.92
C MET A 1 -4.02 -25.60 -5.31
N THR A 2 -3.31 -24.92 -6.20
CA THR A 2 -3.66 -23.56 -6.65
C THR A 2 -4.69 -23.68 -7.76
N GLU A 3 -5.88 -23.13 -7.53
CA GLU A 3 -6.88 -22.92 -8.58
C GLU A 3 -6.27 -21.97 -9.62
N HIS A 4 -6.12 -22.46 -10.84
CA HIS A 4 -5.68 -21.67 -11.98
C HIS A 4 -6.85 -20.78 -12.42
N ASP A 5 -6.59 -19.49 -12.60
CA ASP A 5 -7.56 -18.56 -13.17
C ASP A 5 -7.79 -18.92 -14.65
N LEU A 6 -8.97 -19.49 -14.92
CA LEU A 6 -9.42 -19.90 -16.25
C LEU A 6 -10.21 -18.77 -16.95
N SER A 7 -10.22 -17.53 -16.45
CA SER A 7 -10.96 -16.41 -17.08
C SER A 7 -10.55 -16.13 -18.53
N GLY A 8 -9.36 -16.55 -18.96
CA GLY A 8 -8.95 -16.54 -20.37
C GLY A 8 -9.65 -17.57 -21.27
N LEU A 9 -10.43 -18.50 -20.69
CA LEU A 9 -11.26 -19.48 -21.40
C LEU A 9 -12.74 -19.08 -21.50
N ASP A 10 -13.18 -18.01 -20.82
CA ASP A 10 -14.59 -17.65 -20.70
C ASP A 10 -15.21 -17.34 -22.09
N GLY A 11 -14.48 -16.63 -22.96
CA GLY A 11 -14.91 -16.39 -24.35
C GLY A 11 -14.73 -17.57 -25.32
N LEU A 12 -14.24 -18.71 -24.87
CA LEU A 12 -14.04 -19.94 -25.65
C LEU A 12 -15.13 -20.99 -25.37
N LEU A 13 -15.89 -20.81 -24.28
CA LEU A 13 -16.91 -21.73 -23.78
C LEU A 13 -18.34 -21.25 -24.07
N ASP A 14 -18.55 -19.94 -24.30
CA ASP A 14 -19.87 -19.35 -24.58
C ASP A 14 -20.54 -19.86 -25.87
N ASP A 15 -19.80 -20.48 -26.78
CA ASP A 15 -20.33 -21.06 -28.04
C ASP A 15 -20.81 -22.53 -27.89
N LEU A 16 -20.81 -23.08 -26.67
CA LEU A 16 -21.19 -24.47 -26.42
C LEU A 16 -22.56 -24.55 -25.72
N ASP A 17 -23.62 -24.74 -26.50
CA ASP A 17 -24.90 -25.25 -26.00
C ASP A 17 -24.72 -26.75 -25.67
N ILE A 18 -24.71 -27.11 -24.38
CA ILE A 18 -24.33 -28.45 -23.92
C ILE A 18 -25.58 -29.27 -23.60
N GLU A 19 -26.03 -30.08 -24.57
CA GLU A 19 -26.80 -31.29 -24.29
C GLU A 19 -25.84 -32.49 -24.10
N GLU A 20 -25.98 -33.19 -22.95
CA GLU A 20 -25.21 -34.39 -22.61
C GLU A 20 -25.69 -35.62 -23.39
N LYS A 21 -24.79 -36.25 -24.16
CA LYS A 21 -25.03 -37.57 -24.77
C LYS A 21 -23.81 -38.49 -24.67
N GLY A 22 -23.67 -39.15 -23.51
CA GLY A 22 -23.05 -40.47 -23.40
C GLY A 22 -21.56 -40.63 -23.78
N PRO A 23 -21.04 -41.88 -23.74
CA PRO A 23 -19.61 -42.18 -23.55
C PRO A 23 -18.73 -42.18 -24.81
N GLU A 24 -19.26 -41.86 -26.00
CA GLU A 24 -18.50 -41.78 -27.25
C GLU A 24 -18.41 -40.33 -27.75
N ASP A 25 -18.03 -39.40 -26.87
CA ASP A 25 -18.08 -37.98 -27.20
C ASP A 25 -16.83 -37.52 -27.98
N PRO A 26 -16.93 -37.17 -29.29
CA PRO A 26 -15.84 -36.54 -30.05
C PRO A 26 -15.37 -35.20 -29.45
N ARG A 27 -16.09 -34.63 -28.47
CA ARG A 27 -15.67 -33.45 -27.69
C ARG A 27 -14.54 -33.76 -26.71
N ALA A 28 -14.41 -34.99 -26.20
CA ALA A 28 -13.29 -35.35 -25.31
C ALA A 28 -11.95 -35.25 -26.06
N ALA A 29 -11.91 -35.74 -27.31
CA ALA A 29 -10.76 -35.59 -28.19
C ALA A 29 -10.50 -34.12 -28.57
N LYS A 30 -11.55 -33.32 -28.78
CA LYS A 30 -11.42 -31.87 -29.08
C LYS A 30 -10.93 -31.08 -27.87
N LEU A 31 -11.40 -31.39 -26.66
CA LEU A 31 -10.91 -30.81 -25.40
C LEU A 31 -9.48 -31.24 -25.11
N LEU A 32 -9.12 -32.51 -25.38
CA LEU A 32 -7.73 -32.97 -25.27
C LEU A 32 -6.83 -32.27 -26.28
N ALA A 33 -7.30 -32.07 -27.52
CA ALA A 33 -6.56 -31.34 -28.53
C ALA A 33 -6.42 -29.84 -28.20
N LEU A 34 -7.45 -29.21 -27.63
CA LEU A 34 -7.39 -27.83 -27.14
C LEU A 34 -6.49 -27.72 -25.92
N PHE A 35 -6.52 -28.68 -25.01
CA PHE A 35 -5.63 -28.77 -23.86
C PHE A 35 -4.19 -29.00 -24.29
N GLU A 36 -3.91 -29.92 -25.21
CA GLU A 36 -2.56 -30.16 -25.74
C GLU A 36 -2.08 -28.98 -26.59
N LYS A 37 -2.97 -28.26 -27.30
CA LYS A 37 -2.63 -27.00 -27.97
C LYS A 37 -2.34 -25.88 -26.96
N ALA A 38 -3.15 -25.73 -25.92
CA ALA A 38 -2.94 -24.76 -24.86
C ALA A 38 -1.64 -25.06 -24.11
N LYS A 39 -1.41 -26.34 -23.76
CA LYS A 39 -0.17 -26.85 -23.20
C LYS A 39 0.99 -26.59 -24.13
N ALA A 40 0.97 -26.98 -25.40
CA ALA A 40 2.05 -26.66 -26.35
C ALA A 40 2.31 -25.15 -26.52
N THR A 41 1.26 -24.32 -26.50
CA THR A 41 1.38 -22.85 -26.51
C THR A 41 1.98 -22.33 -25.19
N TYR A 42 1.71 -23.00 -24.07
CA TYR A 42 2.24 -22.72 -22.75
C TYR A 42 3.69 -23.21 -22.61
N THR A 43 4.03 -24.40 -23.13
CA THR A 43 5.38 -24.98 -23.15
C THR A 43 6.30 -24.24 -24.12
N ALA A 44 5.79 -23.75 -25.26
CA ALA A 44 6.55 -22.90 -26.19
C ALA A 44 6.80 -21.48 -25.65
N LYS A 45 6.12 -21.07 -24.57
CA LYS A 45 6.41 -19.83 -23.83
C LYS A 45 7.48 -20.02 -22.73
N ILE A 46 8.00 -21.24 -22.54
CA ILE A 46 9.09 -21.54 -21.60
C ILE A 46 10.45 -21.40 -22.32
N ASP A 47 10.62 -20.34 -23.11
CA ASP A 47 11.95 -19.82 -23.37
C ASP A 47 12.17 -18.71 -22.37
N TYR A 48 12.96 -19.00 -21.32
CA TYR A 48 13.41 -17.98 -20.39
C TYR A 48 14.04 -16.86 -21.19
N PRO A 49 13.63 -15.59 -21.01
CA PRO A 49 14.40 -14.50 -21.57
C PRO A 49 15.77 -14.49 -20.90
N THR A 50 16.75 -15.12 -21.53
CA THR A 50 18.18 -15.02 -21.16
C THR A 50 18.68 -13.59 -21.34
N CYS A 51 17.94 -12.77 -22.09
CA CYS A 51 18.17 -11.35 -22.28
C CYS A 51 16.86 -10.57 -22.11
N VAL A 52 16.92 -9.44 -21.40
CA VAL A 52 15.80 -8.51 -21.25
C VAL A 52 15.56 -7.77 -22.56
N PRO A 53 14.37 -7.85 -23.17
CA PRO A 53 14.06 -7.11 -24.40
C PRO A 53 14.21 -5.61 -24.19
N SER A 54 14.67 -4.91 -25.22
CA SER A 54 14.75 -3.44 -25.22
C SER A 54 13.37 -2.79 -25.15
N PRO A 55 13.26 -1.54 -24.68
CA PRO A 55 12.00 -0.81 -24.65
C PRO A 55 11.32 -0.73 -26.03
N ALA A 56 12.11 -0.59 -27.10
CA ALA A 56 11.61 -0.58 -28.48
C ALA A 56 10.99 -1.93 -28.89
N GLN A 57 11.61 -3.05 -28.50
CA GLN A 57 11.08 -4.39 -28.75
C GLN A 57 9.78 -4.63 -27.97
N LEU A 58 9.72 -4.23 -26.70
CA LEU A 58 8.51 -4.34 -25.89
C LEU A 58 7.36 -3.51 -26.46
N LEU A 59 7.65 -2.29 -26.94
CA LEU A 59 6.66 -1.46 -27.61
C LEU A 59 6.17 -2.09 -28.92
N ALA A 60 7.08 -2.65 -29.73
CA ALA A 60 6.72 -3.33 -30.98
C ALA A 60 5.84 -4.56 -30.73
N GLN A 61 6.22 -5.41 -29.75
CA GLN A 61 5.45 -6.57 -29.33
C GLN A 61 4.03 -6.16 -28.89
N ARG A 62 3.91 -5.11 -28.07
CA ARG A 62 2.61 -4.63 -27.60
C ARG A 62 1.73 -4.10 -28.74
N LYS A 63 2.31 -3.45 -29.74
CA LYS A 63 1.58 -3.00 -30.94
C LYS A 63 1.14 -4.15 -31.83
N SER A 64 1.92 -5.24 -31.87
CA SER A 64 1.56 -6.43 -32.64
C SER A 64 0.52 -7.31 -31.94
N ASP A 65 0.46 -7.27 -30.61
CA ASP A 65 -0.46 -8.07 -29.82
C ASP A 65 -1.86 -7.44 -29.76
N ARG A 66 -2.80 -8.03 -30.51
CA ARG A 66 -4.20 -7.59 -30.56
C ARG A 66 -5.00 -7.93 -29.29
N THR A 67 -4.48 -8.79 -28.41
CA THR A 67 -5.17 -9.25 -27.20
C THR A 67 -4.90 -8.38 -25.97
N GLY A 68 -3.98 -7.41 -26.06
CA GLY A 68 -3.63 -6.50 -24.98
C GLY A 68 -2.70 -7.14 -23.94
N SER A 69 -1.39 -6.87 -24.06
CA SER A 69 -0.28 -7.07 -23.09
C SER A 69 -0.21 -8.32 -22.17
N THR A 70 -1.05 -9.34 -22.31
CA THR A 70 -1.07 -10.55 -21.46
C THR A 70 0.29 -11.25 -21.36
N THR A 71 1.05 -11.27 -22.45
CA THR A 71 2.39 -11.90 -22.46
C THR A 71 3.39 -11.11 -21.60
N GLN A 72 3.34 -9.77 -21.66
CA GLN A 72 4.26 -8.93 -20.89
C GLN A 72 3.99 -8.99 -19.38
N GLU A 73 2.71 -9.06 -19.03
CA GLU A 73 2.24 -9.30 -17.67
C GLU A 73 2.66 -10.67 -17.14
N TRP A 74 2.39 -11.72 -17.92
CA TRP A 74 2.75 -13.09 -17.55
C TRP A 74 4.26 -13.24 -17.35
N THR A 75 5.09 -12.65 -18.22
CA THR A 75 6.55 -12.70 -18.07
C THR A 75 7.00 -12.08 -16.75
N ALA A 76 6.50 -10.89 -16.38
CA ALA A 76 6.86 -10.26 -15.12
C ALA A 76 6.47 -11.13 -13.92
N ASN A 77 5.22 -11.59 -13.87
CA ASN A 77 4.69 -12.43 -12.80
C ASN A 77 5.44 -13.78 -12.69
N HIS A 78 5.75 -14.40 -13.83
CA HIS A 78 6.51 -15.64 -13.88
C HIS A 78 7.91 -15.46 -13.30
N LEU A 79 8.66 -14.44 -13.75
CA LEU A 79 10.00 -14.15 -13.24
C LEU A 79 10.01 -13.90 -11.73
N TYR A 80 9.02 -13.17 -11.21
CA TYR A 80 8.87 -12.94 -9.77
C TYR A 80 8.59 -14.24 -9.01
N THR A 81 7.65 -15.06 -9.50
CA THR A 81 7.23 -16.31 -8.85
C THR A 81 8.36 -17.34 -8.82
N GLN A 82 9.22 -17.37 -9.85
CA GLN A 82 10.41 -18.23 -9.90
C GLN A 82 11.58 -17.68 -9.06
N GLY A 83 11.44 -16.52 -8.42
CA GLY A 83 12.50 -15.91 -7.60
C GLY A 83 13.61 -15.22 -8.40
N HIS A 84 13.40 -14.97 -9.69
CA HIS A 84 14.34 -14.25 -10.55
C HIS A 84 14.17 -12.73 -10.40
N PHE A 85 14.34 -12.22 -9.18
CA PHE A 85 13.99 -10.83 -8.85
C PHE A 85 14.81 -9.77 -9.61
N GLU A 86 16.11 -9.99 -9.83
CA GLU A 86 16.96 -9.08 -10.63
C GLU A 86 16.48 -8.99 -12.08
N LEU A 87 16.23 -10.14 -12.70
CA LEU A 87 15.76 -10.24 -14.07
C LEU A 87 14.35 -9.65 -14.21
N CYS A 88 13.48 -9.93 -13.24
CA CYS A 88 12.14 -9.35 -13.16
C CYS A 88 12.20 -7.82 -13.08
N LEU A 89 12.99 -7.27 -12.16
CA LEU A 89 13.14 -5.83 -12.00
C LEU A 89 13.71 -5.16 -13.26
N SER A 90 14.69 -5.79 -13.90
CA SER A 90 15.27 -5.27 -15.14
C SER A 90 14.26 -5.31 -16.30
N TYR A 91 13.47 -6.38 -16.39
CA TYR A 91 12.36 -6.50 -17.34
C TYR A 91 11.30 -5.42 -17.14
N VAL A 92 10.83 -5.25 -15.90
CA VAL A 92 9.80 -4.26 -15.57
C VAL A 92 10.31 -2.85 -15.79
N THR A 93 11.59 -2.58 -15.53
CA THR A 93 12.20 -1.28 -15.85
C THR A 93 12.20 -1.03 -17.36
N SER A 94 12.61 -2.00 -18.17
CA SER A 94 12.54 -1.90 -19.64
C SER A 94 11.10 -1.66 -20.13
N PHE A 95 10.13 -2.37 -19.54
CA PHE A 95 8.71 -2.18 -19.80
C PHE A 95 8.26 -0.76 -19.44
N ALA A 96 8.63 -0.27 -18.25
CA ALA A 96 8.27 1.07 -17.79
C ALA A 96 8.85 2.16 -18.71
N VAL A 97 10.11 2.01 -19.14
CA VAL A 97 10.73 2.92 -20.11
C VAL A 97 10.00 2.88 -21.46
N SER A 98 9.56 1.70 -21.92
CA SER A 98 8.74 1.57 -23.15
C SER A 98 7.38 2.26 -23.05
N MET A 99 6.92 2.51 -21.83
CA MET A 99 5.67 3.21 -21.50
C MET A 99 5.87 4.71 -21.27
N HIS A 100 7.09 5.22 -21.46
CA HIS A 100 7.46 6.60 -21.12
C HIS A 100 7.24 6.95 -19.64
N ILE A 101 7.38 5.97 -18.74
CA ILE A 101 7.48 6.24 -17.30
C ILE A 101 8.85 6.88 -17.06
N ASN A 102 8.84 8.07 -16.47
CA ASN A 102 10.05 8.86 -16.26
C ASN A 102 10.80 8.35 -15.03
N PHE A 103 12.06 7.98 -15.24
CA PHE A 103 13.02 7.74 -14.16
C PHE A 103 14.08 8.85 -14.18
N PRO A 104 14.38 9.46 -13.03
CA PRO A 104 15.48 10.41 -12.91
C PRO A 104 16.81 9.67 -12.91
N PHE A 105 17.30 9.27 -14.10
CA PHE A 105 18.56 8.52 -14.26
C PHE A 105 19.84 9.31 -13.89
N ASP A 106 19.70 10.41 -13.16
CA ASP A 106 20.78 11.12 -12.48
C ASP A 106 20.61 10.96 -10.96
N ILE A 107 21.60 10.32 -10.33
CA ILE A 107 21.56 10.04 -8.89
C ILE A 107 21.52 11.31 -8.04
N LYS A 108 22.13 12.42 -8.50
CA LYS A 108 22.13 13.69 -7.75
C LYS A 108 20.74 14.31 -7.70
N ILE A 109 19.98 14.13 -8.78
CA ILE A 109 18.57 14.52 -8.85
C ILE A 109 17.76 13.69 -7.84
N VAL A 110 18.03 12.38 -7.76
CA VAL A 110 17.35 11.47 -6.83
C VAL A 110 17.64 11.77 -5.36
N GLU A 111 18.89 12.04 -4.99
CA GLU A 111 19.26 12.42 -3.62
C GLU A 111 18.59 13.72 -3.17
N THR A 112 18.27 14.59 -4.12
CA THR A 112 17.50 15.82 -3.86
C THR A 112 15.99 15.53 -3.76
N HIS A 113 15.46 14.65 -4.62
CA HIS A 113 14.04 14.28 -4.62
C HIS A 113 13.61 13.35 -3.47
N LEU A 114 14.52 12.60 -2.86
CA LEU A 114 14.24 11.70 -1.73
C LEU A 114 14.21 12.40 -0.37
N LYS A 115 14.21 13.74 -0.31
CA LYS A 115 14.10 14.49 0.94
C LYS A 115 12.67 14.78 1.39
N GLU A 116 11.67 14.57 0.53
CA GLU A 116 10.23 14.36 0.80
C GLU A 116 9.48 14.60 -0.52
N TYR A 117 9.01 13.51 -1.14
CA TYR A 117 8.20 13.58 -2.34
C TYR A 117 6.79 14.06 -1.97
N ASP A 118 6.47 15.31 -2.27
CA ASP A 118 5.09 15.82 -2.13
C ASP A 118 4.27 15.44 -3.35
N SER A 119 3.54 14.34 -3.21
CA SER A 119 2.69 13.85 -4.27
C SER A 119 1.61 14.87 -4.62
N SER A 120 1.14 15.70 -3.67
CA SER A 120 -0.05 16.57 -3.75
C SER A 120 0.04 17.66 -4.83
N GLN A 121 1.24 18.18 -5.10
CA GLN A 121 1.47 19.30 -6.02
C GLN A 121 1.55 18.90 -7.50
N THR A 122 1.53 17.60 -7.80
CA THR A 122 1.72 17.12 -9.19
C THR A 122 0.41 17.20 -9.98
N ALA A 123 0.42 17.89 -11.12
CA ALA A 123 -0.73 17.94 -12.01
C ALA A 123 -1.03 16.56 -12.61
N LEU A 124 -2.24 16.05 -12.34
CA LEU A 124 -2.65 14.70 -12.73
C LEU A 124 -3.40 14.70 -14.07
N ARG A 125 -2.68 14.95 -15.16
CA ARG A 125 -3.23 14.72 -16.51
C ARG A 125 -2.44 13.66 -17.25
N ARG A 126 -3.14 12.58 -17.62
CA ARG A 126 -2.62 11.62 -18.59
C ARG A 126 -2.42 12.32 -19.94
N SER A 127 -1.23 12.16 -20.50
CA SER A 127 -0.89 12.55 -21.85
C SER A 127 -1.81 11.88 -22.88
N LYS A 128 -1.78 12.34 -24.13
CA LYS A 128 -2.53 11.70 -25.22
C LYS A 128 -2.10 10.23 -25.39
N ALA A 129 -0.79 9.97 -25.36
CA ALA A 129 -0.25 8.62 -25.46
C ALA A 129 -0.73 7.69 -24.32
N GLU A 130 -0.75 8.18 -23.07
CA GLU A 130 -1.27 7.40 -21.94
C GLU A 130 -2.78 7.15 -22.03
N ARG A 131 -3.55 8.08 -22.61
CA ARG A 131 -4.98 7.89 -22.88
C ARG A 131 -5.24 6.88 -23.98
N ASP A 132 -4.42 6.87 -25.03
CA ASP A 132 -4.53 5.86 -26.09
C ASP A 132 -4.22 4.44 -25.55
N LEU A 133 -3.44 4.35 -24.46
CA LEU A 133 -3.11 3.12 -23.73
C LEU A 133 -4.11 2.78 -22.60
N SER A 134 -5.17 3.57 -22.41
CA SER A 134 -6.06 3.45 -21.24
C SER A 134 -6.75 2.09 -21.12
N LYS A 135 -6.96 1.39 -22.24
CA LYS A 135 -7.58 0.06 -22.28
C LYS A 135 -6.74 -1.01 -21.57
N ASN A 136 -5.42 -0.85 -21.52
CA ASN A 136 -4.49 -1.81 -20.91
C ASN A 136 -3.85 -1.26 -19.62
N TRP A 137 -4.43 -0.19 -19.06
CA TRP A 137 -3.81 0.53 -17.95
C TRP A 137 -3.82 -0.23 -16.63
N GLY A 138 -4.76 -1.16 -16.45
CA GLY A 138 -4.75 -2.12 -15.33
C GLY A 138 -3.48 -2.98 -15.37
N VAL A 139 -3.26 -3.66 -16.50
CA VAL A 139 -2.09 -4.52 -16.72
C VAL A 139 -0.77 -3.77 -16.52
N ILE A 140 -0.68 -2.52 -16.97
CA ILE A 140 0.51 -1.69 -16.75
C ILE A 140 0.79 -1.53 -15.25
N LYS A 141 -0.23 -1.26 -14.44
CA LYS A 141 -0.07 -1.12 -12.99
C LYS A 141 0.35 -2.44 -12.35
N ASP A 142 -0.19 -3.56 -12.81
CA ASP A 142 0.15 -4.88 -12.27
C ASP A 142 1.60 -5.27 -12.59
N VAL A 143 2.08 -5.00 -13.80
CA VAL A 143 3.49 -5.19 -14.18
C VAL A 143 4.40 -4.33 -13.31
N ILE A 144 4.04 -3.07 -13.06
CA ILE A 144 4.82 -2.16 -12.23
C ILE A 144 4.82 -2.59 -10.76
N ASP A 145 3.68 -3.02 -10.24
CA ASP A 145 3.55 -3.57 -8.89
C ASP A 145 4.49 -4.76 -8.67
N VAL A 146 4.57 -5.69 -9.64
CA VAL A 146 5.51 -6.82 -9.62
C VAL A 146 6.97 -6.35 -9.59
N GLY A 147 7.29 -5.30 -10.35
CA GLY A 147 8.63 -4.71 -10.33
C GLY A 147 8.99 -4.13 -8.96
N ILE A 148 8.07 -3.43 -8.31
CA ILE A 148 8.29 -2.87 -6.97
C ILE A 148 8.42 -3.99 -5.94
N ARG A 149 7.59 -5.02 -6.00
CA ARG A 149 7.74 -6.21 -5.14
C ARG A 149 9.09 -6.87 -5.34
N SER A 150 9.59 -6.97 -6.57
CA SER A 150 10.93 -7.48 -6.87
C SER A 150 12.02 -6.61 -6.25
N LEU A 151 11.90 -5.28 -6.40
CA LEU A 151 12.81 -4.30 -5.81
C LEU A 151 12.84 -4.40 -4.28
N LEU A 152 11.68 -4.38 -3.62
CA LEU A 152 11.54 -4.55 -2.18
C LEU A 152 12.16 -5.88 -1.72
N THR A 153 11.91 -6.95 -2.47
CA THR A 153 12.47 -8.27 -2.15
C THR A 153 13.99 -8.26 -2.23
N LEU A 154 14.56 -7.76 -3.33
CA LEU A 154 16.02 -7.62 -3.51
C LEU A 154 16.66 -6.83 -2.36
N ARG A 155 16.06 -5.70 -1.98
CA ARG A 155 16.59 -4.85 -0.90
C ARG A 155 16.55 -5.55 0.47
N ARG A 156 15.60 -6.47 0.68
CA ARG A 156 15.50 -7.29 1.91
C ARG A 156 16.47 -8.48 1.90
N ILE A 157 16.57 -9.21 0.78
CA ILE A 157 17.37 -10.46 0.71
C ILE A 157 18.84 -10.23 0.35
N GLN A 158 19.15 -9.12 -0.33
CA GLN A 158 20.49 -8.74 -0.77
C GLN A 158 20.73 -7.23 -0.52
N PRO A 159 20.87 -6.78 0.74
CA PRO A 159 21.03 -5.36 1.06
C PRO A 159 22.29 -4.71 0.46
N SER A 160 23.30 -5.51 0.08
CA SER A 160 24.53 -5.04 -0.57
C SER A 160 24.35 -4.73 -2.06
N LEU A 161 23.28 -5.21 -2.70
CA LEU A 161 22.99 -4.93 -4.09
C LEU A 161 22.47 -3.49 -4.21
N THR A 162 23.27 -2.60 -4.80
CA THR A 162 22.94 -1.19 -4.97
C THR A 162 22.64 -0.81 -6.41
N THR A 163 23.10 -1.60 -7.38
CA THR A 163 22.91 -1.35 -8.81
C THR A 163 22.38 -2.58 -9.54
N LEU A 164 21.70 -2.37 -10.66
CA LEU A 164 21.19 -3.41 -11.54
C LEU A 164 21.46 -3.04 -13.01
N THR A 165 21.86 -4.01 -13.84
CA THR A 165 21.91 -3.84 -15.29
C THR A 165 20.51 -3.76 -15.86
N THR A 166 20.13 -2.63 -16.44
CA THR A 166 18.82 -2.47 -17.09
C THR A 166 18.86 -1.46 -18.23
N TRP A 167 17.76 -1.38 -18.97
CA TRP A 167 17.59 -0.45 -20.08
C TRP A 167 17.27 0.96 -19.58
N MET A 168 17.98 1.94 -20.11
CA MET A 168 17.72 3.36 -19.89
C MET A 168 17.67 4.11 -21.22
N PRO A 169 16.95 5.24 -21.30
CA PRO A 169 16.99 6.14 -22.45
C PRO A 169 18.42 6.61 -22.73
N ASP A 170 18.77 6.69 -24.00
CA ASP A 170 20.02 7.27 -24.47
C ASP A 170 19.75 8.26 -25.60
N SER A 171 20.36 9.43 -25.51
CA SER A 171 20.30 10.48 -26.54
C SER A 171 20.86 10.04 -27.89
N ALA A 172 21.81 9.10 -27.92
CA ALA A 172 22.49 8.66 -29.14
C ALA A 172 21.84 7.44 -29.81
N SER A 173 21.55 6.39 -29.05
CA SER A 173 21.01 5.12 -29.57
C SER A 173 19.51 4.90 -29.29
N GLY A 174 18.83 5.89 -28.72
CA GLY A 174 17.46 5.79 -28.22
C GLY A 174 17.39 5.08 -26.87
N TYR A 175 17.98 3.89 -26.76
CA TYR A 175 18.10 3.11 -25.52
C TYR A 175 19.46 2.42 -25.42
N ARG A 176 19.95 2.27 -24.18
CA ARG A 176 21.16 1.49 -23.88
C ARG A 176 20.98 0.69 -22.60
N GLN A 177 21.71 -0.42 -22.47
CA GLN A 177 21.85 -1.10 -21.19
C GLN A 177 22.94 -0.43 -20.36
N ALA A 178 22.67 -0.20 -19.08
CA ALA A 178 23.62 0.37 -18.14
C ALA A 178 23.36 -0.16 -16.72
N GLN A 179 24.35 0.01 -15.86
CA GLN A 179 24.18 -0.16 -14.42
C GLN A 179 23.42 1.04 -13.85
N VAL A 180 22.26 0.78 -13.25
CA VAL A 180 21.38 1.80 -12.67
C VAL A 180 21.23 1.54 -11.17
N HIS A 181 21.34 2.59 -10.36
CA HIS A 181 21.15 2.47 -8.92
C HIS A 181 19.70 2.09 -8.57
N LEU A 182 19.51 1.15 -7.65
CA LEU A 182 18.18 0.70 -7.24
C LEU A 182 17.32 1.86 -6.72
N THR A 183 17.94 2.84 -6.06
CA THR A 183 17.30 4.07 -5.59
C THR A 183 16.70 4.93 -6.72
N ILE A 184 17.32 4.95 -7.89
CA ILE A 184 16.76 5.64 -9.09
C ILE A 184 15.48 4.94 -9.52
N LEU A 185 15.51 3.61 -9.59
CA LEU A 185 14.35 2.81 -9.95
C LEU A 185 13.23 2.99 -8.93
N ALA A 186 13.56 2.94 -7.64
CA ALA A 186 12.65 3.17 -6.54
C ALA A 186 11.94 4.54 -6.65
N SER A 187 12.71 5.60 -6.90
CA SER A 187 12.17 6.96 -7.06
C SER A 187 11.22 7.08 -8.25
N GLY A 188 11.58 6.53 -9.42
CA GLY A 188 10.72 6.57 -10.61
C GLY A 188 9.45 5.74 -10.44
N PHE A 189 9.55 4.53 -9.89
CA PHE A 189 8.38 3.70 -9.59
C PHE A 189 7.46 4.36 -8.57
N LEU A 190 8.00 4.89 -7.47
CA LEU A 190 7.21 5.56 -6.45
C LEU A 190 6.47 6.77 -7.03
N SER A 191 7.15 7.59 -7.83
CA SER A 191 6.56 8.77 -8.48
C SER A 191 5.38 8.39 -9.37
N PHE A 192 5.56 7.34 -10.20
CA PHE A 192 4.48 6.79 -11.02
C PHE A 192 3.32 6.27 -10.17
N CYS A 193 3.60 5.47 -9.14
CA CYS A 193 2.57 4.87 -8.32
C CYS A 193 1.74 5.90 -7.57
N MET A 194 2.39 6.86 -6.91
CA MET A 194 1.69 7.91 -6.18
C MET A 194 0.82 8.75 -7.12
N ARG A 195 1.30 9.04 -8.35
CA ARG A 195 0.48 9.69 -9.38
C ARG A 195 -0.75 8.86 -9.72
N GLU A 196 -0.59 7.56 -9.97
CA GLU A 196 -1.70 6.69 -10.38
C GLU A 196 -2.68 6.36 -9.24
N VAL A 197 -2.20 6.30 -8.01
CA VAL A 197 -3.02 6.19 -6.80
C VAL A 197 -3.96 7.38 -6.70
N ARG A 198 -3.43 8.61 -6.87
CA ARG A 198 -4.24 9.84 -6.85
C ARG A 198 -5.18 9.96 -8.04
N VAL A 199 -4.73 9.65 -9.26
CA VAL A 199 -5.61 9.62 -10.45
C VAL A 199 -6.75 8.61 -10.25
N GLY A 200 -6.44 7.43 -9.70
CA GLY A 200 -7.41 6.34 -9.52
C GLY A 200 -8.57 6.73 -8.64
N ALA A 201 -8.30 7.47 -7.56
CA ALA A 201 -9.35 7.93 -6.68
C ALA A 201 -10.01 9.25 -7.18
N GLY A 202 -9.84 9.66 -8.45
CA GLY A 202 -10.63 10.73 -9.07
C GLY A 202 -10.04 12.14 -9.06
N ASP A 203 -8.78 12.32 -8.65
CA ASP A 203 -8.13 13.63 -8.68
C ASP A 203 -7.71 14.03 -10.11
N THR A 204 -8.38 15.03 -10.70
CA THR A 204 -8.16 15.40 -12.11
C THR A 204 -7.72 16.86 -12.35
N ARG A 205 -7.86 17.77 -11.38
CA ARG A 205 -7.52 19.20 -11.61
C ARG A 205 -6.99 19.98 -10.41
N ARG A 206 -7.19 19.55 -9.15
CA ARG A 206 -6.80 20.30 -7.93
C ARG A 206 -6.66 19.46 -6.65
N GLY A 207 -6.38 18.17 -6.73
CA GLY A 207 -6.46 17.37 -5.51
C GLY A 207 -7.89 16.98 -5.18
N TYR A 208 -7.98 16.22 -4.11
CA TYR A 208 -9.15 16.08 -3.25
C TYR A 208 -9.36 17.37 -2.41
N SER A 209 -8.62 18.44 -2.71
CA SER A 209 -8.45 19.61 -1.84
C SER A 209 -9.67 20.53 -1.91
N GLY A 210 -9.98 21.20 -0.79
CA GLY A 210 -11.20 22.00 -0.67
C GLY A 210 -12.41 21.21 -0.17
N MET A 211 -12.16 20.08 0.50
CA MET A 211 -13.11 19.44 1.41
C MET A 211 -13.19 20.20 2.74
N VAL A 212 -12.19 21.01 3.08
CA VAL A 212 -12.30 21.94 4.21
C VAL A 212 -12.99 23.23 3.76
N VAL A 213 -14.12 23.55 4.40
CA VAL A 213 -14.90 24.76 4.14
C VAL A 213 -15.04 25.59 5.42
N LYS A 214 -15.30 26.89 5.27
CA LYS A 214 -15.66 27.74 6.41
C LYS A 214 -17.14 27.61 6.70
N SER A 215 -17.48 27.21 7.92
CA SER A 215 -18.84 27.23 8.44
C SER A 215 -19.38 28.67 8.53
N PRO A 216 -20.71 28.85 8.66
CA PRO A 216 -21.32 30.17 8.85
C PRO A 216 -20.82 30.92 10.10
N VAL A 217 -20.31 30.19 11.10
CA VAL A 217 -19.78 30.72 12.36
C VAL A 217 -18.27 31.03 12.25
N GLY A 218 -17.67 30.86 11.06
CA GLY A 218 -16.26 31.15 10.78
C GLY A 218 -15.28 30.03 11.14
N LYS A 219 -15.73 28.95 11.81
CA LYS A 219 -14.91 27.75 12.09
C LYS A 219 -14.69 26.93 10.82
N LEU A 220 -13.53 26.28 10.70
CA LEU A 220 -13.28 25.28 9.66
C LEU A 220 -14.09 24.02 9.94
N VAL A 221 -14.69 23.44 8.91
CA VAL A 221 -15.45 22.18 8.97
C VAL A 221 -15.17 21.34 7.74
N VAL A 222 -15.35 20.02 7.85
CA VAL A 222 -15.25 19.11 6.71
C VAL A 222 -16.59 19.07 5.96
N ASP A 223 -16.53 19.28 4.65
CA ASP A 223 -17.63 19.12 3.71
C ASP A 223 -17.92 17.61 3.53
N MET A 224 -18.78 17.07 4.39
CA MET A 224 -19.12 15.65 4.40
C MET A 224 -19.87 15.21 3.13
N GLU A 225 -20.56 16.12 2.45
CA GLU A 225 -21.16 15.82 1.15
C GLU A 225 -20.07 15.51 0.12
N LYS A 226 -19.03 16.35 0.05
CA LYS A 226 -17.86 16.08 -0.78
C LYS A 226 -17.16 14.78 -0.39
N VAL A 227 -17.01 14.49 0.90
CA VAL A 227 -16.39 13.23 1.38
C VAL A 227 -17.19 12.01 0.91
N ASN A 228 -18.52 12.08 0.97
CA ASN A 228 -19.40 10.97 0.59
C ASN A 228 -19.42 10.70 -0.92
N ILE A 229 -19.22 11.73 -1.75
CA ILE A 229 -19.08 11.57 -3.20
C ILE A 229 -17.65 11.23 -3.62
N GLN A 230 -16.66 11.35 -2.72
CA GLN A 230 -15.28 11.01 -3.07
C GLN A 230 -15.17 9.53 -3.40
N ASN A 231 -14.60 9.27 -4.57
CA ASN A 231 -14.29 7.91 -4.96
C ASN A 231 -12.92 7.52 -4.41
N TRP A 232 -12.87 6.94 -3.21
CA TRP A 232 -11.62 6.44 -2.64
C TRP A 232 -11.06 5.21 -3.37
N THR A 233 -11.65 4.77 -4.50
CA THR A 233 -11.17 3.60 -5.25
C THR A 233 -9.76 3.82 -5.77
N VAL A 234 -8.80 3.12 -5.18
CA VAL A 234 -7.42 3.10 -5.63
C VAL A 234 -7.17 1.83 -6.44
N THR A 235 -6.06 1.76 -7.18
CA THR A 235 -5.44 0.46 -7.44
C THR A 235 -4.80 0.00 -6.13
N HIS A 236 -5.59 -0.64 -5.26
CA HIS A 236 -5.24 -0.95 -3.87
C HIS A 236 -3.90 -1.68 -3.73
N GLY A 237 -3.63 -2.66 -4.60
CA GLY A 237 -2.32 -3.35 -4.60
C GLY A 237 -1.18 -2.36 -4.79
N LEU A 238 -1.31 -1.44 -5.76
CA LEU A 238 -0.32 -0.41 -6.04
C LEU A 238 -0.14 0.55 -4.86
N ALA A 239 -1.22 0.93 -4.17
CA ALA A 239 -1.15 1.80 -3.00
C ALA A 239 -0.41 1.15 -1.83
N LEU A 240 -0.72 -0.12 -1.54
CA LEU A 240 -0.02 -0.91 -0.52
C LEU A 240 1.47 -1.02 -0.84
N THR A 241 1.79 -1.44 -2.07
CA THR A 241 3.17 -1.66 -2.50
C THR A 241 3.97 -0.35 -2.58
N ALA A 242 3.34 0.76 -2.96
CA ALA A 242 3.95 2.09 -2.92
C ALA A 242 4.22 2.57 -1.50
N GLY A 243 3.30 2.30 -0.56
CA GLY A 243 3.49 2.59 0.86
C GLY A 243 4.66 1.82 1.45
N ASP A 244 4.75 0.52 1.19
CA ASP A 244 5.88 -0.33 1.59
C ASP A 244 7.22 0.20 1.02
N LEU A 245 7.24 0.61 -0.26
CA LEU A 245 8.43 1.17 -0.88
C LEU A 245 8.81 2.53 -0.26
N ALA A 246 7.83 3.40 -0.02
CA ALA A 246 8.09 4.70 0.62
C ALA A 246 8.65 4.52 2.04
N LEU A 247 8.10 3.57 2.81
CA LEU A 247 8.61 3.22 4.14
C LEU A 247 10.05 2.69 4.08
N ASP A 248 10.37 1.80 3.13
CA ASP A 248 11.74 1.28 2.94
C ASP A 248 12.75 2.39 2.59
N LEU A 249 12.29 3.43 1.88
CA LEU A 249 13.10 4.61 1.55
C LEU A 249 13.15 5.65 2.67
N GLY A 250 12.45 5.46 3.79
CA GLY A 250 12.35 6.44 4.88
C GLY A 250 11.48 7.66 4.56
N LEU A 251 10.64 7.59 3.52
CA LEU A 251 9.72 8.64 3.10
C LEU A 251 8.40 8.52 3.87
N TYR A 252 8.45 8.75 5.18
CA TYR A 252 7.34 8.44 6.10
C TYR A 252 6.04 9.17 5.75
N ARG A 253 6.10 10.46 5.35
CA ARG A 253 4.90 11.20 4.91
C ARG A 253 4.23 10.52 3.73
N THR A 254 4.99 10.18 2.69
CA THR A 254 4.48 9.50 1.48
C THR A 254 3.93 8.11 1.81
N ALA A 255 4.55 7.38 2.73
CA ALA A 255 4.05 6.09 3.20
C ALA A 255 2.67 6.23 3.89
N ILE A 256 2.54 7.22 4.79
CA ILE A 256 1.27 7.57 5.45
C ILE A 256 0.19 7.87 4.41
N GLU A 257 0.50 8.67 3.37
CA GLU A 257 -0.45 8.98 2.30
C GLU A 257 -0.97 7.71 1.61
N ALA A 258 -0.05 6.85 1.16
CA ALA A 258 -0.38 5.64 0.41
C ALA A 258 -1.18 4.62 1.24
N HIS A 259 -0.74 4.35 2.47
CA HIS A 259 -1.42 3.43 3.37
C HIS A 259 -2.78 3.96 3.86
N SER A 260 -2.90 5.28 4.07
CA SER A 260 -4.19 5.89 4.42
C SER A 260 -5.22 5.74 3.31
N LEU A 261 -4.84 5.98 2.06
CA LEU A 261 -5.73 5.79 0.90
C LEU A 261 -6.12 4.33 0.72
N PHE A 262 -5.17 3.41 0.94
CA PHE A 262 -5.46 1.98 0.93
C PHE A 262 -6.49 1.59 2.00
N LEU A 263 -6.30 2.04 3.24
CA LEU A 263 -7.21 1.78 4.36
C LEU A 263 -8.58 2.44 4.17
N ALA A 264 -8.63 3.65 3.60
CA ALA A 264 -9.88 4.34 3.30
C ALA A 264 -10.78 3.50 2.38
N CYS A 265 -10.18 2.75 1.45
CA CYS A 265 -10.92 1.94 0.50
C CYS A 265 -11.12 0.47 0.93
N ARG A 266 -10.14 -0.17 1.57
CA ARG A 266 -10.22 -1.58 2.01
C ARG A 266 -10.74 -1.77 3.43
N GLY A 267 -10.84 -0.69 4.20
CA GLY A 267 -11.12 -0.74 5.62
C GLY A 267 -9.90 -1.11 6.46
N GLN A 268 -10.12 -1.26 7.76
CA GLN A 268 -9.08 -1.51 8.75
C GLN A 268 -8.41 -2.87 8.54
N MET A 269 -7.20 -2.86 7.98
CA MET A 269 -6.38 -4.06 7.79
C MET A 269 -5.18 -4.03 8.74
N TRP A 270 -5.10 -5.01 9.64
CA TRP A 270 -4.16 -4.98 10.77
C TRP A 270 -2.69 -4.78 10.34
N ARG A 271 -2.23 -5.41 9.25
CA ARG A 271 -0.84 -5.26 8.77
C ARG A 271 -0.53 -3.82 8.38
N VAL A 272 -1.47 -3.18 7.69
CA VAL A 272 -1.32 -1.81 7.21
C VAL A 272 -1.50 -0.82 8.35
N LEU A 273 -2.38 -1.09 9.31
CA LEU A 273 -2.49 -0.29 10.54
C LEU A 273 -1.21 -0.34 11.39
N VAL A 274 -0.53 -1.50 11.44
CA VAL A 274 0.76 -1.65 12.11
C VAL A 274 1.84 -0.82 11.38
N ALA A 275 1.92 -0.93 10.05
CA ALA A 275 2.85 -0.14 9.25
C ALA A 275 2.59 1.37 9.41
N LEU A 276 1.32 1.80 9.28
CA LEU A 276 0.89 3.18 9.49
C LEU A 276 1.24 3.71 10.88
N SER A 277 1.07 2.91 11.94
CA SER A 277 1.48 3.30 13.29
C SER A 277 2.98 3.56 13.39
N ASN A 278 3.80 2.67 12.81
CA ASN A 278 5.25 2.81 12.78
C ASN A 278 5.66 4.05 11.97
N GLU A 279 5.05 4.26 10.80
CA GLU A 279 5.29 5.43 9.95
C GLU A 279 4.97 6.75 10.67
N LEU A 280 3.81 6.85 11.32
CA LEU A 280 3.40 8.02 12.08
C LEU A 280 4.37 8.31 13.23
N TYR A 281 4.83 7.27 13.94
CA TYR A 281 5.85 7.40 14.97
C TYR A 281 7.19 7.91 14.38
N CYS A 282 7.73 7.23 13.37
CA CYS A 282 8.98 7.63 12.74
C CYS A 282 8.91 9.05 12.17
N TYR A 283 7.79 9.41 11.53
CA TYR A 283 7.56 10.76 11.01
C TYR A 283 7.56 11.79 12.15
N SER A 284 6.87 11.50 13.26
CA SER A 284 6.87 12.39 14.42
C SER A 284 8.27 12.62 14.99
N GLU A 285 9.12 11.60 15.02
CA GLU A 285 10.51 11.71 15.49
C GLU A 285 11.38 12.51 14.51
N VAL A 286 11.18 12.35 13.21
CA VAL A 286 11.86 13.17 12.19
C VAL A 286 11.49 14.64 12.35
N LEU A 287 10.20 14.96 12.44
CA LEU A 287 9.73 16.33 12.61
C LEU A 287 10.21 16.96 13.92
N LYS A 288 10.20 16.18 15.01
CA LYS A 288 10.71 16.62 16.32
C LYS A 288 12.20 16.94 16.28
N LYS A 289 13.03 16.12 15.61
CA LYS A 289 14.47 16.38 15.45
C LYS A 289 14.75 17.63 14.62
N GLN A 290 13.87 17.96 13.69
CA GLN A 290 13.97 19.14 12.83
C GLN A 290 13.40 20.41 13.47
N ASP A 291 12.71 20.31 14.62
CA ASP A 291 11.99 21.41 15.26
C ASP A 291 11.04 22.13 14.28
N SER A 292 10.39 21.34 13.41
CA SER A 292 9.57 21.82 12.28
C SER A 292 8.07 21.82 12.57
N VAL A 293 7.67 21.39 13.76
CA VAL A 293 6.27 21.18 14.15
C VAL A 293 6.06 21.56 15.63
N ASN A 294 4.86 21.99 15.96
CA ASN A 294 4.49 22.28 17.35
C ASN A 294 4.08 21.00 18.12
N GLU A 295 3.90 21.16 19.43
CA GLU A 295 3.50 20.05 20.31
C GLU A 295 2.12 19.48 19.97
N ALA A 296 1.18 20.31 19.51
CA ALA A 296 -0.15 19.88 19.14
C ALA A 296 -0.11 18.92 17.95
N GLY A 297 0.60 19.29 16.88
CA GLY A 297 0.82 18.43 15.73
C GLY A 297 1.49 17.10 16.10
N LEU A 298 2.55 17.14 16.91
CA LEU A 298 3.20 15.91 17.38
C LEU A 298 2.21 15.03 18.14
N ARG A 299 1.40 15.61 19.04
CA ARG A 299 0.37 14.85 19.76
C ARG A 299 -0.68 14.26 18.84
N ALA A 300 -1.13 14.98 17.81
CA ALA A 300 -2.10 14.44 16.86
C ALA A 300 -1.58 13.17 16.16
N LEU A 301 -0.30 13.17 15.71
CA LEU A 301 0.33 11.98 15.13
C LEU A 301 0.35 10.81 16.12
N GLN A 302 0.66 11.07 17.39
CA GLN A 302 0.68 10.05 18.45
C GLN A 302 -0.71 9.46 18.70
N VAL A 303 -1.75 10.29 18.74
CA VAL A 303 -3.13 9.83 18.91
C VAL A 303 -3.53 8.92 17.76
N VAL A 304 -3.25 9.29 16.51
CA VAL A 304 -3.55 8.44 15.35
C VAL A 304 -2.73 7.15 15.38
N ALA A 305 -1.44 7.21 15.72
CA ALA A 305 -0.60 6.01 15.82
C ALA A 305 -1.11 5.01 16.88
N LYS A 306 -1.43 5.50 18.09
CA LYS A 306 -2.01 4.68 19.17
C LYS A 306 -3.38 4.11 18.77
N THR A 307 -4.21 4.90 18.08
CA THR A 307 -5.49 4.44 17.53
C THR A 307 -5.29 3.31 16.52
N SER A 308 -4.29 3.44 15.64
CA SER A 308 -3.91 2.40 14.68
C SER A 308 -3.48 1.10 15.37
N VAL A 309 -2.74 1.19 16.48
CA VAL A 309 -2.37 0.01 17.29
C VAL A 309 -3.60 -0.70 17.86
N VAL A 310 -4.50 0.02 18.52
CA VAL A 310 -5.74 -0.57 19.07
C VAL A 310 -6.55 -1.22 17.94
N SER A 311 -6.71 -0.50 16.82
CA SER A 311 -7.47 -0.99 15.67
C SER A 311 -6.81 -2.22 15.04
N ALA A 312 -5.47 -2.30 15.01
CA ALA A 312 -4.75 -3.46 14.53
C ALA A 312 -4.96 -4.68 15.44
N LEU A 313 -4.88 -4.52 16.76
CA LEU A 313 -5.17 -5.59 17.73
C LEU A 313 -6.62 -6.07 17.67
N GLN A 314 -7.56 -5.18 17.33
CA GLN A 314 -8.95 -5.55 17.10
C GLN A 314 -9.17 -6.28 15.77
N ALA A 315 -8.48 -5.85 14.70
CA ALA A 315 -8.68 -6.36 13.34
C ALA A 315 -7.86 -7.62 13.03
N ILE A 316 -6.81 -7.92 13.81
CA ILE A 316 -5.96 -9.10 13.58
C ILE A 316 -6.72 -10.41 13.89
N PRO A 317 -6.51 -11.49 13.10
CA PRO A 317 -7.06 -12.80 13.42
C PRO A 317 -6.69 -13.26 14.83
N ARG A 318 -7.67 -13.81 15.56
CA ARG A 318 -7.55 -14.22 16.97
C ARG A 318 -6.26 -15.01 17.29
N PRO A 319 -5.86 -16.04 16.51
CA PRO A 319 -4.66 -16.83 16.80
C PRO A 319 -3.36 -16.02 16.81
N ARG A 320 -3.34 -14.87 16.12
CA ARG A 320 -2.14 -14.05 15.92
C ARG A 320 -2.07 -12.82 16.83
N ARG A 321 -3.10 -12.59 17.65
CA ARG A 321 -3.17 -11.42 18.54
C ARG A 321 -1.97 -11.34 19.48
N LEU A 322 -1.56 -12.47 20.05
CA LEU A 322 -0.40 -12.53 20.94
C LEU A 322 0.93 -12.33 20.20
N GLU A 323 1.04 -12.80 18.96
CA GLU A 323 2.22 -12.51 18.11
C GLU A 323 2.38 -11.00 17.92
N LEU A 324 1.30 -10.33 17.52
CA LEU A 324 1.32 -8.88 17.33
C LEU A 324 1.55 -8.14 18.65
N ALA A 325 0.90 -8.57 19.73
CA ALA A 325 1.11 -8.00 21.05
C ALA A 325 2.58 -8.11 21.48
N LYS A 326 3.26 -9.24 21.20
CA LYS A 326 4.69 -9.41 21.47
C LYS A 326 5.54 -8.41 20.67
N LEU A 327 5.27 -8.25 19.37
CA LEU A 327 5.98 -7.27 18.52
C LEU A 327 5.87 -5.84 19.07
N ILE A 328 4.68 -5.48 19.56
CA ILE A 328 4.40 -4.14 20.10
C ILE A 328 4.99 -3.97 21.50
N LEU A 329 4.64 -4.86 22.43
CA LEU A 329 4.85 -4.68 23.87
C LEU A 329 6.23 -5.11 24.36
N ILE A 330 6.88 -6.04 23.66
CA ILE A 330 8.17 -6.61 24.07
C ILE A 330 9.27 -6.15 23.13
N GLU A 331 9.05 -6.30 21.82
CA GLU A 331 10.08 -6.00 20.82
C GLU A 331 10.13 -4.51 20.44
N HIS A 332 9.06 -3.75 20.75
CA HIS A 332 8.96 -2.31 20.51
C HIS A 332 9.24 -1.92 19.04
N THR A 333 8.85 -2.79 18.10
CA THR A 333 9.12 -2.61 16.67
C THR A 333 8.11 -1.68 15.98
N VAL A 334 6.98 -1.38 16.63
CA VAL A 334 5.86 -0.61 16.06
C VAL A 334 5.73 0.77 16.71
N ILE A 335 5.87 0.85 18.03
CA ILE A 335 5.77 2.08 18.83
C ILE A 335 6.82 2.04 19.95
N PRO A 336 7.27 3.20 20.46
CA PRO A 336 8.36 3.24 21.42
C PRO A 336 7.94 2.76 22.81
N SER A 337 8.92 2.24 23.57
CA SER A 337 8.71 1.65 24.89
C SER A 337 8.19 2.64 25.94
N ASN A 338 8.49 3.94 25.80
CA ASN A 338 7.99 4.97 26.71
C ASN A 338 6.45 5.08 26.64
N TRP A 339 5.84 5.05 25.46
CA TRP A 339 4.38 5.12 25.32
C TRP A 339 3.69 3.93 26.00
N ILE A 340 4.32 2.76 25.97
CA ILE A 340 3.82 1.55 26.62
C ILE A 340 3.94 1.69 28.15
N LYS A 341 5.08 2.18 28.65
CA LYS A 341 5.27 2.43 30.09
C LYS A 341 4.26 3.44 30.63
N ASP A 342 4.07 4.55 29.92
CA ASP A 342 3.13 5.61 30.31
C ASP A 342 1.69 5.07 30.42
N ALA A 343 1.28 4.24 29.45
CA ALA A 343 -0.01 3.57 29.45
C ALA A 343 -0.20 2.58 30.63
N LEU A 344 0.86 1.84 30.99
CA LEU A 344 0.83 0.87 32.09
C LEU A 344 0.80 1.54 33.46
N GLU A 345 1.57 2.61 33.64
CA GLU A 345 1.72 3.32 34.91
C GLU A 345 0.48 4.17 35.26
N GLY A 346 -0.47 4.32 34.32
CA GLY A 346 -1.67 5.12 34.55
C GLY A 346 -1.38 6.60 34.80
N LYS A 347 -0.16 7.06 34.48
CA LYS A 347 0.26 8.46 34.59
C LYS A 347 -0.45 9.39 33.62
N GLN A 348 -1.27 8.83 32.75
CA GLN A 348 -2.03 9.53 31.75
C GLN A 348 -3.53 9.35 32.03
N GLN A 349 -4.12 10.32 32.71
CA GLN A 349 -5.41 10.83 32.22
C GLN A 349 -5.12 11.48 30.86
N GLU A 350 -4.97 10.66 29.82
CA GLU A 350 -4.92 11.10 28.43
C GLU A 350 -6.30 11.64 28.06
N SER A 351 -6.68 12.78 28.63
CA SER A 351 -7.49 13.74 27.88
C SER A 351 -6.63 14.04 26.66
N GLY A 352 -6.98 13.42 25.52
CA GLY A 352 -6.42 13.84 24.24
C GLY A 352 -6.52 15.35 24.24
N GLY A 353 -5.42 16.06 23.98
CA GLY A 353 -5.39 17.52 24.07
C GLY A 353 -6.28 18.22 23.03
N PHE A 354 -7.29 17.51 22.53
CA PHE A 354 -8.23 17.86 21.49
C PHE A 354 -9.64 17.59 22.02
N GLU A 355 -10.53 18.56 21.81
CA GLU A 355 -11.92 18.48 22.27
C GLU A 355 -12.72 17.42 21.49
N ASP A 356 -12.47 17.30 20.18
CA ASP A 356 -13.13 16.38 19.28
C ASP A 356 -12.25 16.02 18.06
N GLU A 357 -12.77 15.21 17.13
CA GLU A 357 -12.06 14.83 15.91
C GLU A 357 -11.74 16.00 14.97
N ASP A 358 -12.55 17.05 14.97
CA ASP A 358 -12.31 18.24 14.14
C ASP A 358 -11.16 19.08 14.72
N ASP A 359 -11.10 19.20 16.04
CA ASP A 359 -9.98 19.84 16.74
C ASP A 359 -8.66 19.09 16.48
N LEU A 360 -8.66 17.76 16.57
CA LEU A 360 -7.50 16.94 16.22
C LEU A 360 -7.08 17.09 14.75
N LEU A 361 -8.05 17.22 13.84
CA LEU A 361 -7.79 17.41 12.43
C LEU A 361 -7.19 18.81 12.16
N PHE A 362 -7.88 19.87 12.57
CA PHE A 362 -7.53 21.25 12.20
C PHE A 362 -6.43 21.86 13.05
N ASN A 363 -6.40 21.57 14.35
CA ASN A 363 -5.37 22.06 15.28
C ASN A 363 -4.25 21.05 15.52
N GLY A 364 -4.25 19.93 14.78
CA GLY A 364 -3.19 18.93 14.76
C GLY A 364 -2.71 18.61 13.36
N LEU A 365 -3.35 17.66 12.70
CA LEU A 365 -2.86 17.04 11.46
C LEU A 365 -2.75 17.99 10.25
N LEU A 366 -3.59 19.02 10.18
CA LEU A 366 -3.58 19.98 9.06
C LEU A 366 -2.78 21.24 9.34
N GLN A 367 -2.10 21.32 10.50
CA GLN A 367 -1.27 22.48 10.80
C GLN A 367 -0.04 22.56 9.89
N PRO A 368 0.37 23.77 9.51
CA PRO A 368 1.54 23.98 8.66
C PRO A 368 2.83 23.70 9.43
N LEU A 369 3.80 23.13 8.73
CA LEU A 369 5.19 23.03 9.16
C LEU A 369 5.80 24.43 9.25
N THR A 370 6.51 24.69 10.34
CA THR A 370 6.90 26.04 10.76
C THR A 370 8.32 26.42 10.33
N ARG A 371 9.15 25.46 9.88
CA ARG A 371 10.56 25.67 9.51
C ARG A 371 11.01 24.77 8.35
N GLY A 372 11.99 25.24 7.58
CA GLY A 372 12.68 24.48 6.53
C GLY A 372 12.26 24.85 5.10
N GLN A 373 12.63 24.00 4.13
CA GLN A 373 12.23 24.14 2.71
C GLN A 373 10.72 23.96 2.49
N TYR A 374 10.02 23.40 3.48
CA TYR A 374 8.60 23.04 3.45
C TYR A 374 7.72 24.01 4.23
N GLN A 375 8.17 25.26 4.41
CA GLN A 375 7.42 26.28 5.14
C GLN A 375 6.03 26.47 4.53
N GLY A 376 4.98 26.24 5.33
CA GLY A 376 3.59 26.32 4.89
C GLY A 376 2.98 25.02 4.35
N TRP A 377 3.74 23.93 4.26
CA TRP A 377 3.18 22.60 4.00
C TRP A 377 2.42 22.09 5.21
N SER A 378 1.23 21.52 5.04
CA SER A 378 0.56 20.82 6.13
C SER A 378 1.30 19.52 6.47
N MET A 379 1.27 19.14 7.75
CA MET A 379 1.92 17.91 8.24
C MET A 379 1.54 16.67 7.43
N VAL A 380 0.26 16.50 7.15
CA VAL A 380 -0.26 15.61 6.11
C VAL A 380 -1.12 16.42 5.15
N PRO A 381 -1.23 16.02 3.87
CA PRO A 381 -2.19 16.62 2.96
C PRO A 381 -3.61 16.63 3.55
N GLU A 382 -4.41 17.64 3.20
CA GLU A 382 -5.79 17.85 3.68
C GLU A 382 -6.59 16.54 3.70
N GLU A 383 -6.41 15.75 2.66
CA GLU A 383 -7.33 14.68 2.30
C GLU A 383 -6.90 13.37 2.92
N VAL A 384 -5.61 13.27 3.23
CA VAL A 384 -5.03 12.20 4.04
C VAL A 384 -5.45 12.39 5.49
N GLY A 385 -5.43 13.63 5.99
CA GLY A 385 -6.00 13.97 7.29
C GLY A 385 -7.48 13.60 7.37
N ILE A 386 -8.30 14.03 6.40
CA ILE A 386 -9.72 13.70 6.33
C ILE A 386 -9.94 12.18 6.19
N ALA A 387 -9.17 11.49 5.35
CA ALA A 387 -9.29 10.04 5.17
C ALA A 387 -9.02 9.30 6.48
N LEU A 388 -7.95 9.65 7.20
CA LEU A 388 -7.65 9.07 8.51
C LEU A 388 -8.81 9.28 9.48
N ILE A 389 -9.24 10.52 9.66
CA ILE A 389 -10.19 10.89 10.71
C ILE A 389 -11.63 10.50 10.36
N LYS A 390 -12.11 10.91 9.18
CA LYS A 390 -13.52 10.83 8.78
C LYS A 390 -13.88 9.60 7.95
N VAL A 391 -12.90 8.82 7.49
CA VAL A 391 -13.16 7.62 6.68
C VAL A 391 -12.69 6.34 7.37
N VAL A 392 -11.40 6.25 7.73
CA VAL A 392 -10.80 5.03 8.31
C VAL A 392 -11.31 4.77 9.72
N PHE A 393 -11.36 5.79 10.58
CA PHE A 393 -11.71 5.65 11.99
C PHE A 393 -13.16 6.05 12.33
N ALA A 394 -13.90 6.68 11.42
CA ALA A 394 -15.28 7.07 11.64
C ALA A 394 -16.24 5.89 11.88
N LYS A 395 -16.00 4.73 11.23
CA LYS A 395 -16.95 3.60 11.21
C LYS A 395 -17.06 2.80 12.51
N LYS A 396 -16.11 2.91 13.45
CA LYS A 396 -16.08 2.03 14.64
C LYS A 396 -16.67 2.67 15.89
N SER A 397 -16.27 3.91 16.20
CA SER A 397 -16.80 4.70 17.34
C SER A 397 -16.34 6.17 17.30
N GLY A 398 -15.65 6.61 16.24
CA GLY A 398 -14.80 7.80 16.26
C GLY A 398 -13.37 7.48 16.72
N LEU A 399 -12.42 8.29 16.28
CA LEU A 399 -10.99 8.07 16.51
C LEU A 399 -10.64 8.21 17.99
N ILE A 400 -11.21 9.21 18.67
CA ILE A 400 -10.90 9.52 20.07
C ILE A 400 -11.39 8.41 21.01
N VAL A 401 -12.53 7.80 20.69
CA VAL A 401 -13.08 6.68 21.48
C VAL A 401 -12.22 5.42 21.34
N ILE A 402 -11.61 5.19 20.18
CA ILE A 402 -10.67 4.07 20.01
C ILE A 402 -9.36 4.37 20.74
N TYR A 403 -8.87 5.60 20.64
CA TYR A 403 -7.68 6.06 21.35
C TYR A 403 -7.78 5.87 22.87
N SER A 404 -8.93 6.20 23.48
CA SER A 404 -9.11 6.06 24.93
C SER A 404 -9.01 4.62 25.43
N LYS A 405 -9.17 3.63 24.53
CA LYS A 405 -8.99 2.19 24.84
C LYS A 405 -7.53 1.77 24.84
N PHE A 406 -6.60 2.61 24.37
CA PHE A 406 -5.18 2.25 24.25
C PHE A 406 -4.58 1.75 25.59
N PRO A 407 -4.70 2.45 26.73
CA PRO A 407 -4.15 1.96 27.99
C PRO A 407 -4.75 0.62 28.44
N THR A 408 -6.06 0.43 28.22
CA THR A 408 -6.76 -0.81 28.56
C THR A 408 -6.21 -1.98 27.75
N TYR A 409 -6.09 -1.83 26.42
CA TYR A 409 -5.53 -2.86 25.55
C TYR A 409 -4.08 -3.18 25.90
N ILE A 410 -3.25 -2.18 26.18
CA ILE A 410 -1.85 -2.38 26.56
C ILE A 410 -1.74 -3.20 27.85
N LYS A 411 -2.54 -2.89 28.88
CA LYS A 411 -2.57 -3.64 30.14
C LYS A 411 -3.07 -5.07 29.95
N GLU A 412 -4.16 -5.23 29.21
CA GLU A 412 -4.77 -6.53 28.92
C GLU A 412 -3.79 -7.47 28.22
N TYR A 413 -3.20 -7.03 27.11
CA TYR A 413 -2.29 -7.87 26.33
C TYR A 413 -0.96 -8.12 27.04
N LYS A 414 -0.51 -7.21 27.91
CA LYS A 414 0.60 -7.49 28.81
C LYS A 414 0.27 -8.65 29.76
N GLY A 415 -0.89 -8.61 30.41
CA GLY A 415 -1.35 -9.70 31.28
C GLY A 415 -1.51 -11.03 30.54
N ARG A 416 -2.05 -11.00 29.31
CA ARG A 416 -2.17 -12.21 28.46
C ARG A 416 -0.79 -12.81 28.13
N LEU A 417 0.19 -11.98 27.78
CA LEU A 417 1.56 -12.45 27.50
C LEU A 417 2.26 -13.02 28.74
N GLU A 418 2.07 -12.40 29.90
CA GLU A 418 2.60 -12.89 31.19
C GLU A 418 1.98 -14.25 31.57
N ASN A 419 0.67 -14.41 31.37
CA ASN A 419 -0.04 -15.67 31.63
C ASN A 419 0.43 -16.80 30.72
N VAL A 420 0.67 -16.54 29.43
CA VAL A 420 1.22 -17.55 28.50
C VAL A 420 2.65 -17.93 28.89
N ASN A 421 3.47 -16.96 29.31
CA ASN A 421 4.81 -17.25 29.79
C ASN A 421 4.81 -18.07 31.10
N ALA A 422 3.80 -17.87 31.96
CA ALA A 422 3.60 -18.68 33.16
C ALA A 422 3.07 -20.10 32.83
N ALA A 423 2.12 -20.23 31.91
CA ALA A 423 1.54 -21.51 31.48
C ALA A 423 2.56 -22.37 30.72
N ASN A 424 3.41 -21.77 29.88
CA ASN A 424 4.50 -22.46 29.19
C ASN A 424 5.59 -22.97 30.16
N LYS A 425 5.75 -22.36 31.34
CA LYS A 425 6.58 -22.92 32.42
C LYS A 425 5.94 -24.13 33.10
N HIS A 426 4.64 -24.34 32.94
CA HIS A 426 3.86 -25.41 33.55
C HIS A 426 3.27 -26.42 32.54
N GLY A 427 3.61 -26.31 31.25
CA GLY A 427 3.26 -27.30 30.22
C GLY A 427 1.79 -27.33 29.80
N GLN A 428 1.00 -26.27 30.05
CA GLN A 428 -0.36 -26.16 29.51
C GLN A 428 -0.40 -25.29 28.26
N GLU A 429 -0.76 -25.90 27.12
CA GLU A 429 -1.15 -25.17 25.91
C GLU A 429 -2.45 -24.39 26.16
N TRP A 430 -2.43 -23.11 25.83
CA TRP A 430 -3.58 -22.23 26.01
C TRP A 430 -4.62 -22.47 24.91
N ASN A 431 -5.78 -23.02 25.28
CA ASN A 431 -6.98 -23.09 24.43
C ASN A 431 -7.72 -21.75 24.51
N GLY A 432 -7.69 -20.97 23.42
CA GLY A 432 -8.17 -19.59 23.35
C GLY A 432 -9.68 -19.37 23.42
N GLU A 433 -10.37 -19.96 24.38
CA GLU A 433 -11.82 -19.78 24.60
C GLU A 433 -12.09 -18.99 25.88
N LEU A 434 -12.23 -17.67 25.80
CA LEU A 434 -12.80 -16.86 26.90
C LEU A 434 -13.39 -15.50 26.43
N ASP A 435 -13.82 -15.38 25.16
CA ASP A 435 -14.48 -14.17 24.62
C ASP A 435 -15.92 -14.44 24.14
N VAL A 436 -16.60 -15.48 24.66
CA VAL A 436 -18.00 -15.81 24.27
C VAL A 436 -19.03 -14.91 24.99
N GLY A 437 -18.60 -14.04 25.91
CA GLY A 437 -19.53 -13.33 26.82
C GLY A 437 -20.09 -11.99 26.36
N ASP A 438 -19.43 -11.25 25.47
CA ASP A 438 -19.73 -9.82 25.24
C ASP A 438 -19.93 -9.42 23.76
N GLU A 439 -19.99 -10.37 22.81
CA GLU A 439 -20.14 -10.07 21.37
C GLU A 439 -21.59 -10.11 20.85
N ASP A 440 -22.60 -10.49 21.66
CA ASP A 440 -23.96 -10.78 21.16
C ASP A 440 -25.00 -9.64 21.26
N GLU A 441 -24.66 -8.44 21.77
CA GLU A 441 -25.58 -7.29 21.78
C GLU A 441 -24.95 -6.01 21.23
N GLY A 442 -24.66 -6.01 19.92
CA GLY A 442 -24.30 -4.78 19.21
C GLY A 442 -23.86 -5.02 17.76
N GLU A 443 -24.77 -4.78 16.82
CA GLU A 443 -24.53 -4.81 15.38
C GLU A 443 -23.21 -4.09 14.98
N GLY A 444 -22.35 -4.74 14.19
CA GLY A 444 -21.35 -4.03 13.37
C GLY A 444 -19.86 -4.38 13.55
N GLY A 445 -19.49 -5.58 13.99
CA GLY A 445 -18.10 -6.04 13.85
C GLY A 445 -17.68 -6.04 12.36
N PRO A 446 -16.55 -5.41 11.96
CA PRO A 446 -16.16 -5.38 10.56
C PRO A 446 -15.85 -6.80 10.10
N ARG A 447 -16.57 -7.26 9.07
CA ARG A 447 -16.22 -8.47 8.32
C ARG A 447 -14.79 -8.30 7.86
N SER A 448 -13.89 -9.14 8.38
CA SER A 448 -12.55 -9.34 7.84
C SER A 448 -12.72 -9.50 6.32
N VAL A 449 -12.21 -8.53 5.57
CA VAL A 449 -12.15 -8.65 4.12
C VAL A 449 -11.24 -9.84 3.88
N ARG A 450 -11.85 -10.96 3.45
CA ARG A 450 -11.14 -12.17 3.03
C ARG A 450 -9.97 -11.71 2.16
N THR A 451 -8.77 -12.08 2.63
CA THR A 451 -7.53 -12.02 1.85
C THR A 451 -7.82 -12.53 0.44
N LEU A 452 -7.59 -11.67 -0.55
CA LEU A 452 -7.19 -12.11 -1.88
C LEU A 452 -5.74 -12.56 -1.81
#